data_AF-A0A959NDL1-F1
#
_entry.id   AF-A0A959NDL1-F1
#
_cell.length_a   1.000
_cell.length_b   1.000
_cell.length_c   1.000
_cell.angle_alpha   90.00
_cell.angle_beta   90.00
_cell.angle_gamma   90.00
#
_symmetry.space_group_name_H-M   'P 1'
#
loop_
_entity.id
_entity.type
_entity.pdbx_description
1 polymer ?
#
loop_
_entity_poly.entity_id
_entity_poly.type
_entity_poly.pdbx_seq_one_letter_code
_entity_poly.pdbx_strand_id
1 'polypeptide(L)'
;MEIKKLERKGKIIFSEYKRGGGIIKALSMKRDEILFELKDSKLKGRGGAGFPTSTKWMLTAASISDEKYIICNADEGEPGTFKDRVLLSEYPELVFDGMVIGGYTIGAKLGIVYLRGEYEYLQKPLEDYLNEMREDNLLGKNILGKEGFDFDIEIFLGSGAYVCGEETALIESLEGNRGEARNRPPYPVNTGY
;
A
#
# COMPACT_ATOMS: atom_id res chain seq x y z
N MET A 1 -40.62 -2.80 -5.83
CA MET A 1 -39.62 -2.85 -6.91
C MET A 1 -38.41 -3.56 -6.33
N GLU A 2 -38.27 -4.87 -6.57
CA GLU A 2 -37.09 -5.61 -6.11
C GLU A 2 -35.89 -5.16 -6.94
N ILE A 3 -34.96 -4.45 -6.29
CA ILE A 3 -33.69 -4.12 -6.90
C ILE A 3 -32.89 -5.42 -6.95
N LYS A 4 -32.84 -6.06 -8.12
CA LYS A 4 -31.91 -7.16 -8.38
C LYS A 4 -30.48 -6.64 -8.13
N LYS A 5 -29.75 -7.26 -7.19
CA LYS A 5 -28.30 -7.03 -7.06
C LYS A 5 -27.66 -7.35 -8.41
N LEU A 6 -26.96 -6.38 -8.98
CA LEU A 6 -26.14 -6.58 -10.17
C LEU A 6 -25.00 -7.53 -9.79
N GLU A 7 -25.03 -8.77 -10.29
CA GLU A 7 -23.86 -9.65 -10.22
C GLU A 7 -22.74 -9.01 -11.04
N ARG A 8 -21.72 -8.51 -10.37
CA ARG A 8 -20.52 -7.96 -10.99
C ARG A 8 -19.47 -9.06 -10.99
N LYS A 9 -18.93 -9.39 -12.17
CA LYS A 9 -17.75 -10.24 -12.35
C LYS A 9 -16.60 -9.39 -12.83
N GLY A 10 -15.39 -9.68 -12.36
CA GLY A 10 -14.23 -8.83 -12.56
C GLY A 10 -12.96 -9.62 -12.28
N LYS A 11 -11.82 -9.15 -12.80
CA LYS A 11 -10.56 -9.90 -12.73
C LYS A 11 -9.86 -9.82 -11.36
N ILE A 12 -10.25 -8.87 -10.50
CA ILE A 12 -9.60 -8.60 -9.22
C ILE A 12 -10.65 -8.41 -8.11
N ILE A 13 -11.32 -7.25 -8.03
CA ILE A 13 -12.28 -6.95 -6.94
C ILE A 13 -13.49 -7.90 -6.91
N PHE A 14 -13.85 -8.47 -8.07
CA PHE A 14 -14.97 -9.41 -8.20
C PHE A 14 -14.53 -10.80 -8.68
N SER A 15 -13.24 -11.12 -8.50
CA SER A 15 -12.75 -12.48 -8.69
C SER A 15 -12.82 -13.24 -7.37
N GLU A 16 -12.73 -14.57 -7.45
CA GLU A 16 -12.50 -15.39 -6.28
C GLU A 16 -11.13 -15.05 -5.69
N TYR A 17 -11.11 -14.51 -4.47
CA TYR A 17 -9.88 -14.28 -3.75
C TYR A 17 -9.37 -15.59 -3.16
N LYS A 18 -8.11 -15.93 -3.49
CA LYS A 18 -7.37 -16.99 -2.83
C LYS A 18 -6.33 -16.34 -1.93
N ARG A 19 -6.41 -16.61 -0.62
CA ARG A 19 -5.54 -16.05 0.41
C ARG A 19 -4.05 -16.14 0.03
N GLY A 20 -3.37 -14.99 -0.05
CA GLY A 20 -1.96 -14.87 -0.44
C GLY A 20 -1.62 -15.33 -1.87
N GLY A 21 -2.62 -15.59 -2.72
CA GLY A 21 -2.42 -16.10 -4.07
C GLY A 21 -1.60 -15.16 -4.96
N GLY A 22 -1.82 -13.84 -4.81
CA GLY A 22 -1.02 -12.82 -5.48
C GLY A 22 0.43 -12.81 -4.99
N ILE A 23 0.64 -12.94 -3.67
CA ILE A 23 1.97 -12.98 -3.05
C ILE A 23 2.75 -14.20 -3.55
N ILE A 24 2.15 -15.39 -3.52
CA ILE A 24 2.77 -16.64 -4.02
C ILE A 24 3.25 -16.46 -5.47
N LYS A 25 2.40 -15.86 -6.32
CA LYS A 25 2.77 -15.61 -7.71
C LYS A 25 3.94 -14.62 -7.82
N ALA A 26 3.91 -13.52 -7.07
CA ALA A 26 4.99 -12.53 -7.08
C ALA A 26 6.32 -13.13 -6.61
N LEU A 27 6.33 -13.94 -5.55
CA LEU A 27 7.55 -14.57 -5.04
C LEU A 27 8.14 -15.65 -5.96
N SER A 28 7.35 -16.15 -6.92
CA SER A 28 7.82 -17.05 -7.99
C SER A 28 8.50 -16.32 -9.15
N MET A 29 8.43 -14.99 -9.18
CA MET A 29 9.00 -14.13 -10.22
C MET A 29 10.22 -13.40 -9.68
N LYS A 30 11.07 -12.93 -10.58
CA LYS A 30 12.12 -11.98 -10.21
C LYS A 30 11.52 -10.57 -10.06
N ARG A 31 12.13 -9.75 -9.21
CA ARG A 31 11.64 -8.38 -8.93
C ARG A 31 11.60 -7.49 -10.18
N ASP A 32 12.56 -7.65 -11.09
CA ASP A 32 12.61 -6.96 -12.37
C ASP A 32 11.45 -7.37 -13.29
N GLU A 33 11.07 -8.65 -13.32
CA GLU A 33 9.89 -9.13 -14.07
C GLU A 33 8.61 -8.44 -13.60
N ILE A 34 8.42 -8.29 -12.28
CA ILE A 34 7.26 -7.58 -11.71
C ILE A 34 7.28 -6.10 -12.13
N LEU A 35 8.44 -5.44 -12.09
CA LEU A 35 8.58 -4.05 -12.55
C LEU A 35 8.27 -3.90 -14.04
N PHE A 36 8.65 -4.86 -14.87
CA PHE A 36 8.32 -4.87 -16.30
C PHE A 36 6.82 -5.09 -16.55
N GLU A 37 6.18 -6.04 -15.86
CA GLU A 37 4.73 -6.21 -15.94
C GLU A 37 3.99 -4.93 -15.51
N LEU A 38 4.45 -4.27 -14.44
CA LEU A 38 3.88 -3.01 -13.98
C LEU A 38 4.04 -1.90 -15.02
N LYS A 39 5.18 -1.84 -15.72
CA LYS A 39 5.42 -0.90 -16.82
C LYS A 39 4.48 -1.16 -17.99
N ASP A 40 4.32 -2.41 -18.39
CA ASP A 40 3.47 -2.80 -19.52
C ASP A 40 1.98 -2.57 -19.24
N SER A 41 1.56 -2.70 -17.97
CA SER A 41 0.20 -2.39 -17.53
C SER A 41 -0.18 -0.91 -17.69
N LYS A 42 0.82 -0.01 -17.82
CA LYS A 42 0.64 1.44 -17.84
C LYS A 42 -0.12 1.98 -16.62
N LEU A 43 -0.01 1.32 -15.47
CA LEU A 43 -0.65 1.75 -14.24
C LEU A 43 -0.16 3.15 -13.85
N LYS A 44 -1.12 4.04 -13.60
CA LYS A 44 -0.91 5.39 -13.07
C LYS A 44 -1.37 5.46 -11.62
N GLY A 45 -0.75 6.33 -10.84
CA GLY A 45 -1.16 6.64 -9.48
C GLY A 45 -2.63 7.04 -9.40
N ARG A 46 -3.34 6.51 -8.40
CA ARG A 46 -4.79 6.69 -8.21
C ARG A 46 -5.17 7.71 -7.13
N GLY A 47 -4.17 8.33 -6.48
CA GLY A 47 -4.35 9.43 -5.52
C GLY A 47 -4.33 10.83 -6.14
N GLY A 48 -4.75 10.98 -7.41
CA GLY A 48 -4.85 12.28 -8.09
C GLY A 48 -3.64 12.69 -8.94
N ALA A 49 -2.40 12.37 -8.53
CA ALA A 49 -1.19 12.82 -9.26
C ALA A 49 -1.00 12.18 -10.65
N GLY A 50 -1.54 10.97 -10.88
CA GLY A 50 -1.46 10.29 -12.18
C GLY A 50 -0.05 9.90 -12.66
N PHE A 51 0.96 9.97 -11.79
CA PHE A 51 2.35 9.60 -12.11
C PHE A 51 2.46 8.10 -12.45
N PRO A 52 3.30 7.68 -13.42
CA PRO A 52 3.48 6.27 -13.75
C PRO A 52 4.03 5.47 -12.55
N THR A 53 3.27 4.50 -12.07
CA THR A 53 3.63 3.72 -10.87
C THR A 53 4.92 2.94 -11.09
N SER A 54 5.11 2.36 -12.27
CA SER A 54 6.31 1.62 -12.65
C SER A 54 7.58 2.47 -12.54
N THR A 55 7.54 3.71 -13.04
CA THR A 55 8.68 4.63 -12.95
C THR A 55 9.00 4.95 -11.49
N LYS A 56 7.97 5.21 -10.66
CA LYS A 56 8.17 5.47 -9.22
C LYS A 56 8.87 4.28 -8.54
N TRP A 57 8.36 3.07 -8.78
CA TRP A 57 8.90 1.86 -8.15
C TRP A 57 10.30 1.49 -8.66
N MET A 58 10.59 1.69 -9.95
CA MET A 58 11.94 1.49 -10.50
C MET A 58 12.96 2.42 -9.84
N LEU A 59 12.61 3.70 -9.64
CA LEU A 59 13.49 4.65 -8.97
C LEU A 59 13.74 4.24 -7.50
N THR A 60 12.71 3.83 -6.76
CA THR A 60 12.87 3.36 -5.38
C THR A 60 13.65 2.05 -5.30
N ALA A 61 13.42 1.11 -6.21
CA ALA A 61 14.17 -0.14 -6.27
C ALA A 61 15.66 0.11 -6.54
N ALA A 62 15.99 1.06 -7.42
CA ALA A 62 17.36 1.45 -7.77
C ALA A 62 18.07 2.28 -6.69
N SER A 63 17.33 2.92 -5.77
CA SER A 63 17.91 3.68 -4.66
C SER A 63 18.72 2.75 -3.73
N ILE A 64 19.91 3.20 -3.33
CA ILE A 64 20.80 2.46 -2.41
C ILE A 64 20.49 2.96 -0.99
N SER A 65 19.80 2.13 -0.21
CA SER A 65 19.48 2.38 1.19
C SER A 65 19.37 1.04 1.92
N ASP A 66 19.81 1.00 3.18
CA ASP A 66 19.70 -0.17 4.04
C ASP A 66 18.24 -0.43 4.49
N GLU A 67 17.46 0.65 4.55
CA GLU A 67 16.05 0.65 4.92
C GLU A 67 15.21 1.32 3.83
N LYS A 68 14.10 0.67 3.48
CA LYS A 68 13.11 1.16 2.52
C LYS A 68 11.73 0.85 3.06
N TYR A 69 10.81 1.77 2.78
CA TYR A 69 9.45 1.73 3.28
C TYR A 69 8.43 1.74 2.14
N ILE A 70 7.25 1.19 2.41
CA ILE A 70 6.05 1.43 1.60
C ILE A 70 5.02 2.13 2.46
N ILE A 71 4.52 3.26 1.99
CA ILE A 71 3.44 3.96 2.68
C ILE A 71 2.16 3.84 1.85
N CYS A 72 1.16 3.16 2.39
CA CYS A 72 -0.21 3.21 1.91
C CYS A 72 -0.84 4.50 2.43
N ASN A 73 -1.00 5.47 1.53
CA ASN A 73 -1.72 6.71 1.83
C ASN A 73 -3.22 6.43 1.85
N ALA A 74 -3.76 6.22 3.06
CA ALA A 74 -5.18 6.05 3.32
C ALA A 74 -5.81 7.31 3.95
N ASP A 75 -5.21 8.49 3.68
CA ASP A 75 -5.80 9.79 4.01
C ASP A 75 -6.73 10.28 2.88
N GLU A 76 -7.91 9.68 2.79
CA GLU A 76 -8.93 10.02 1.79
C GLU A 76 -9.69 11.31 2.17
N GLY A 77 -8.99 12.43 2.28
CA GLY A 77 -9.50 13.71 2.76
C GLY A 77 -10.34 14.52 1.75
N GLU A 78 -10.23 14.22 0.45
CA GLU A 78 -10.86 15.00 -0.63
C GLU A 78 -12.40 14.84 -0.64
N PRO A 79 -13.19 15.93 -0.61
CA PRO A 79 -14.64 15.84 -0.62
C PRO A 79 -15.18 15.04 -1.81
N GLY A 80 -16.08 14.09 -1.52
CA GLY A 80 -16.70 13.24 -2.54
C GLY A 80 -15.88 12.00 -2.91
N THR A 81 -14.70 11.79 -2.32
CA THR A 81 -13.94 10.55 -2.43
C THR A 81 -14.24 9.64 -1.23
N PHE A 82 -14.49 8.35 -1.51
CA PHE A 82 -14.79 7.31 -0.51
C PHE A 82 -14.41 5.91 -1.02
N LYS A 83 -13.61 5.85 -2.10
CA LYS A 83 -13.23 4.62 -2.79
C LYS A 83 -12.22 3.83 -1.95
N ASP A 84 -11.31 4.51 -1.27
CA ASP A 84 -10.25 3.87 -0.48
C ASP A 84 -10.85 3.31 0.81
N ARG A 85 -11.81 4.04 1.41
CA ARG A 85 -12.63 3.51 2.50
C ARG A 85 -13.28 2.17 2.15
N VAL A 86 -13.89 2.07 0.96
CA VAL A 86 -14.55 0.83 0.51
C VAL A 86 -13.53 -0.29 0.32
N LEU A 87 -12.36 0.00 -0.26
CA LEU A 87 -11.30 -1.00 -0.40
C LEU A 87 -10.81 -1.50 0.97
N LEU A 88 -10.59 -0.60 1.92
CA LEU A 88 -10.16 -0.97 3.27
C LEU A 88 -11.24 -1.73 4.06
N SER A 89 -12.52 -1.38 3.88
CA SER A 89 -13.60 -2.01 4.65
C SER A 89 -14.12 -3.32 4.04
N GLU A 90 -14.11 -3.45 2.71
CA GLU A 90 -14.71 -4.59 2.01
C GLU A 90 -13.70 -5.53 1.35
N TYR A 91 -12.49 -5.04 1.05
CA TYR A 91 -11.44 -5.79 0.35
C TYR A 91 -10.02 -5.56 0.93
N PRO A 92 -9.84 -5.52 2.26
CA PRO A 92 -8.53 -5.24 2.88
C PRO A 92 -7.45 -6.22 2.42
N GLU A 93 -7.82 -7.46 2.12
CA GLU A 93 -6.93 -8.51 1.64
C GLU A 93 -6.19 -8.11 0.35
N LEU A 94 -6.88 -7.42 -0.56
CA LEU A 94 -6.29 -7.01 -1.84
C LEU A 94 -5.31 -5.84 -1.65
N VAL A 95 -5.59 -4.97 -0.67
CA VAL A 95 -4.71 -3.85 -0.33
C VAL A 95 -3.41 -4.39 0.27
N PHE A 96 -3.52 -5.29 1.25
CA PHE A 96 -2.36 -5.82 1.96
C PHE A 96 -1.53 -6.77 1.11
N ASP A 97 -2.14 -7.64 0.30
CA ASP A 97 -1.41 -8.43 -0.70
C ASP A 97 -0.61 -7.50 -1.64
N GLY A 98 -1.22 -6.39 -2.08
CA GLY A 98 -0.56 -5.37 -2.89
C GLY A 98 0.63 -4.72 -2.19
N MET A 99 0.53 -4.43 -0.90
CA MET A 99 1.63 -3.90 -0.09
C MET A 99 2.78 -4.89 0.04
N VAL A 100 2.50 -6.17 0.31
CA VAL A 100 3.53 -7.23 0.38
C VAL A 100 4.24 -7.40 -0.96
N ILE A 101 3.48 -7.45 -2.07
CA ILE A 101 4.04 -7.54 -3.42
C ILE A 101 4.91 -6.32 -3.72
N GLY A 102 4.44 -5.12 -3.37
CA GLY A 102 5.23 -3.90 -3.50
C GLY A 102 6.51 -3.98 -2.70
N GLY A 103 6.43 -4.43 -1.44
CA GLY A 103 7.55 -4.48 -0.51
C GLY A 103 8.63 -5.41 -1.01
N TYR A 104 8.21 -6.59 -1.48
CA TYR A 104 9.06 -7.52 -2.20
C TYR A 104 9.73 -6.87 -3.40
N THR A 105 8.96 -6.18 -4.23
CA THR A 105 9.44 -5.63 -5.52
C THR A 105 10.50 -4.55 -5.34
N ILE A 106 10.30 -3.62 -4.40
CA ILE A 106 11.22 -2.49 -4.19
C ILE A 106 12.31 -2.79 -3.14
N GLY A 107 12.19 -3.90 -2.42
CA GLY A 107 13.09 -4.29 -1.32
C GLY A 107 12.83 -3.52 -0.03
N ALA A 108 11.57 -3.19 0.27
CA ALA A 108 11.17 -2.63 1.56
C ALA A 108 11.00 -3.71 2.62
N LYS A 109 11.24 -3.34 3.88
CA LYS A 109 11.05 -4.21 5.06
C LYS A 109 9.85 -3.82 5.92
N LEU A 110 9.36 -2.59 5.76
CA LEU A 110 8.21 -2.10 6.51
C LEU A 110 7.21 -1.39 5.59
N GLY A 111 5.95 -1.77 5.73
CA GLY A 111 4.80 -1.09 5.22
C GLY A 111 4.13 -0.27 6.32
N ILE A 112 3.63 0.92 5.98
CA ILE A 112 2.85 1.76 6.89
C ILE A 112 1.54 2.10 6.20
N VAL A 113 0.42 1.87 6.85
CA VAL A 113 -0.88 2.40 6.45
C VAL A 113 -1.11 3.69 7.22
N TYR A 114 -1.04 4.83 6.53
CA TYR A 114 -1.43 6.10 7.13
C TYR A 114 -2.94 6.24 7.02
N LEU A 115 -3.66 5.84 8.06
CA LEU A 115 -5.12 5.85 8.12
C LEU A 115 -5.60 7.18 8.66
N ARG A 116 -6.49 7.86 7.95
CA ARG A 116 -7.07 9.11 8.48
C ARG A 116 -7.79 8.88 9.81
N GLY A 117 -7.72 9.89 10.69
CA GLY A 117 -8.30 9.81 12.04
C GLY A 117 -9.81 9.51 12.03
N GLU A 118 -10.56 10.00 11.05
CA GLU A 118 -12.00 9.75 10.94
C GLU A 118 -12.36 8.30 10.60
N TYR A 119 -11.37 7.50 10.17
CA TYR A 119 -11.51 6.07 9.92
C TYR A 119 -11.00 5.21 11.08
N GLU A 120 -10.86 5.76 12.28
CA GLU A 120 -10.47 5.02 13.51
C GLU A 120 -11.27 3.71 13.69
N TYR A 121 -12.56 3.69 13.33
CA TYR A 121 -13.40 2.50 13.41
C TYR A 121 -12.95 1.33 12.51
N LEU A 122 -12.12 1.59 11.49
CA LEU A 122 -11.49 0.57 10.64
C LEU A 122 -10.18 0.04 11.22
N GLN A 123 -9.55 0.76 12.16
CA GLN A 123 -8.22 0.39 12.68
C GLN A 123 -8.21 -1.02 13.24
N LYS A 124 -9.08 -1.33 14.20
CA LYS A 124 -9.09 -2.64 14.86
C LYS A 124 -9.37 -3.79 13.89
N PRO A 125 -10.41 -3.75 13.02
CA PRO A 125 -10.60 -4.78 12.00
C PRO A 125 -9.40 -4.99 11.05
N LEU A 126 -8.73 -3.91 10.66
CA LEU A 126 -7.54 -3.98 9.81
C LEU A 126 -6.35 -4.60 10.55
N GLU A 127 -6.12 -4.22 11.82
CA GLU A 127 -5.10 -4.83 12.67
C GLU A 127 -5.33 -6.32 12.88
N ASP A 128 -6.59 -6.72 13.11
CA ASP A 128 -6.96 -8.13 13.25
C ASP A 128 -6.64 -8.89 11.96
N TYR A 129 -6.96 -8.34 10.79
CA TYR A 129 -6.61 -8.96 9.52
C TYR A 129 -5.09 -9.06 9.30
N LEU A 130 -4.32 -8.03 9.65
CA LEU A 130 -2.85 -8.07 9.59
C LEU A 130 -2.29 -9.16 10.53
N ASN A 131 -2.90 -9.38 11.70
CA ASN A 131 -2.52 -10.47 12.59
C ASN A 131 -2.80 -11.84 11.97
N GLU A 132 -3.96 -12.04 11.35
CA GLU A 132 -4.22 -13.29 10.64
C GLU A 132 -3.22 -13.51 9.47
N MET A 133 -2.80 -12.45 8.76
CA MET A 133 -1.75 -12.57 7.74
C MET A 133 -0.40 -12.99 8.33
N ARG A 134 -0.05 -12.52 9.53
CA ARG A 134 1.16 -12.97 10.25
C ARG A 134 1.05 -14.44 10.64
N GLU A 135 -0.11 -14.89 11.10
CA GLU A 135 -0.37 -16.30 11.43
C GLU A 135 -0.18 -17.22 10.21
N ASP A 136 -0.56 -16.75 9.03
CA ASP A 136 -0.37 -17.48 7.75
C ASP A 136 1.03 -17.33 7.13
N ASN A 137 1.97 -16.67 7.82
CA ASN A 137 3.30 -16.36 7.32
C ASN A 137 3.29 -15.56 5.99
N LEU A 138 2.32 -14.65 5.85
CA LEU A 138 2.22 -13.66 4.76
C LEU A 138 2.87 -12.32 5.14
N LEU A 139 3.13 -12.10 6.43
CA LEU A 139 3.84 -10.96 7.00
C LEU A 139 4.85 -11.44 8.05
N GLY A 140 5.87 -10.63 8.33
CA GLY A 140 6.93 -10.92 9.28
C GLY A 140 8.20 -11.38 8.58
N LYS A 141 8.80 -12.46 9.06
CA LYS A 141 10.12 -12.95 8.59
C LYS A 141 10.01 -14.13 7.65
N ASN A 142 10.85 -14.17 6.63
CA ASN A 142 10.92 -15.23 5.63
C ASN A 142 9.53 -15.62 5.10
N ILE A 143 8.79 -14.62 4.60
CA ILE A 143 7.40 -14.75 4.14
C ILE A 143 7.28 -15.94 3.18
N LEU A 144 6.31 -16.81 3.45
CA LEU A 144 6.07 -18.05 2.69
C LEU A 144 7.33 -18.94 2.51
N GLY A 145 8.27 -18.87 3.45
CA GLY A 145 9.52 -19.63 3.42
C GLY A 145 10.60 -19.04 2.50
N LYS A 146 10.40 -17.82 1.98
CA LYS A 146 11.38 -17.13 1.13
C LYS A 146 12.49 -16.52 1.99
N GLU A 147 13.64 -17.17 2.04
CA GLU A 147 14.79 -16.69 2.82
C GLU A 147 15.21 -15.27 2.41
N GLY A 148 15.38 -14.40 3.40
CA GLY A 148 15.83 -13.02 3.21
C GLY A 148 14.74 -12.07 2.68
N PHE A 149 13.49 -12.51 2.62
CA PHE A 149 12.35 -11.61 2.40
C PHE A 149 11.53 -11.46 3.69
N ASP A 150 11.84 -10.38 4.41
CA ASP A 150 11.13 -9.93 5.60
C ASP A 150 10.33 -8.67 5.25
N PHE A 151 9.04 -8.65 5.61
CA PHE A 151 8.18 -7.48 5.43
C PHE A 151 7.03 -7.52 6.44
N ASP A 152 6.81 -6.42 7.16
CA ASP A 152 5.65 -6.28 8.05
C ASP A 152 4.87 -5.00 7.73
N ILE A 153 3.64 -4.88 8.23
CA ILE A 153 2.78 -3.72 8.03
C ILE A 153 2.29 -3.20 9.38
N GLU A 154 2.47 -1.90 9.60
CA GLU A 154 1.92 -1.17 10.74
C GLU A 154 0.84 -0.18 10.29
N ILE A 155 -0.10 0.13 11.18
CA ILE A 155 -1.13 1.14 10.94
C ILE A 155 -0.81 2.35 11.82
N PHE A 156 -0.70 3.51 11.17
CA PHE A 156 -0.56 4.80 11.82
C PHE A 156 -1.85 5.59 11.67
N LEU A 157 -2.44 6.01 12.80
CA LEU A 157 -3.66 6.81 12.80
C LEU A 157 -3.31 8.30 12.75
N GLY A 158 -3.73 8.99 11.69
CA GLY A 158 -3.62 10.44 11.54
C GLY A 158 -4.61 11.20 12.43
N SER A 159 -4.52 12.53 12.43
CA SER A 159 -5.34 13.40 13.31
C SER A 159 -6.34 14.30 12.56
N GLY A 160 -6.82 13.86 11.39
CA GLY A 160 -7.90 14.54 10.64
C GLY A 160 -7.46 15.81 9.92
N ALA A 161 -6.33 15.77 9.21
CA ALA A 161 -5.80 16.92 8.48
C ALA A 161 -5.64 16.61 6.99
N TYR A 162 -6.48 17.22 6.15
CA TYR A 162 -6.47 17.04 4.67
C TYR A 162 -5.09 17.19 4.02
N VAL A 163 -4.26 18.10 4.55
CA VAL A 163 -2.91 18.35 4.03
C VAL A 163 -1.98 17.14 4.18
N CYS A 164 -2.21 16.28 5.17
CA CYS A 164 -1.43 15.05 5.38
C CYS A 164 -1.66 14.01 4.28
N GLY A 165 -2.64 14.21 3.38
CA GLY A 165 -2.81 13.39 2.18
C GLY A 165 -1.80 13.72 1.09
N GLU A 166 -1.10 14.86 1.17
CA GLU A 166 0.03 15.16 0.29
C GLU A 166 1.24 14.31 0.69
N GLU A 167 1.93 13.71 -0.29
CA GLU A 167 2.96 12.70 -0.08
C GLU A 167 4.09 13.13 0.88
N THR A 168 4.56 14.37 0.81
CA THR A 168 5.65 14.86 1.68
C THR A 168 5.14 15.30 3.06
N ALA A 169 3.95 15.91 3.12
CA ALA A 169 3.30 16.26 4.38
C ALA A 169 2.94 15.00 5.20
N LEU A 170 2.58 13.91 4.52
CA LEU A 170 2.34 12.61 5.14
C LEU A 170 3.59 12.10 5.84
N ILE A 171 4.74 12.15 5.16
CA ILE A 171 6.04 11.72 5.72
C ILE A 171 6.38 12.56 6.95
N GLU A 172 6.24 13.89 6.89
CA GLU A 172 6.45 14.76 8.05
C GLU A 172 5.53 14.38 9.22
N SER A 173 4.26 14.10 8.95
CA SER A 173 3.32 13.66 9.98
C SER A 173 3.71 12.32 10.60
N LEU A 174 4.25 11.38 9.81
CA LEU A 174 4.74 10.09 10.31
C LEU A 174 6.01 10.24 11.16
N GLU A 175 6.88 11.19 10.83
CA GLU A 175 8.07 11.52 11.60
C GLU A 175 7.76 12.29 12.92
N GLY A 176 6.48 12.62 13.16
CA GLY A 176 6.02 13.35 14.35
C GLY A 176 6.11 14.87 14.24
N ASN A 177 6.45 15.39 13.06
CA ASN A 177 6.45 16.82 12.78
C ASN A 177 5.03 17.30 12.40
N ARG A 178 4.89 18.60 12.18
CA ARG A 178 3.68 19.16 11.59
C ARG A 178 3.57 18.67 10.14
N GLY A 179 2.38 18.22 9.72
CA GLY A 179 2.11 17.76 8.36
C GLY A 179 2.13 18.89 7.32
N GLU A 180 3.31 19.49 7.13
CA GLU A 180 3.56 20.54 6.15
C GLU A 180 4.33 19.95 4.96
N ALA A 181 3.98 20.33 3.75
CA ALA A 181 4.64 19.81 2.56
C ALA A 181 6.12 20.26 2.49
N ARG A 182 7.02 19.34 2.13
CA ARG A 182 8.43 19.63 1.88
C ARG A 182 8.57 20.31 0.51
N ASN A 183 9.42 21.34 0.43
CA ASN A 183 9.84 21.88 -0.86
C ASN A 183 10.61 20.82 -1.65
N ARG A 184 10.31 20.71 -2.95
CA ARG A 184 11.06 19.84 -3.88
C ARG A 184 12.07 20.71 -4.64
N PRO A 185 13.35 20.31 -4.77
CA PRO A 185 14.02 19.15 -4.16
C PRO A 185 14.33 19.31 -2.65
N PRO A 186 14.52 18.20 -1.90
CA PRO A 186 14.69 16.81 -2.37
C PRO A 186 13.38 16.03 -2.60
N TYR A 187 13.44 14.95 -3.40
CA TYR A 187 12.28 14.08 -3.68
C TYR A 187 12.21 12.90 -2.69
N PRO A 188 11.00 12.41 -2.34
CA PRO A 188 10.82 11.30 -1.37
C PRO A 188 11.56 10.01 -1.68
N VAL A 189 11.88 9.76 -2.96
CA VAL A 189 12.65 8.58 -3.37
C VAL A 189 14.10 8.61 -2.84
N ASN A 190 14.62 9.81 -2.58
CA ASN A 190 16.00 10.03 -2.12
C ASN A 190 16.06 10.35 -0.62
N THR A 191 15.09 11.11 -0.10
CA THR A 191 14.96 11.47 1.32
C THR A 191 13.47 11.40 1.69
N GLY A 192 13.04 10.22 2.12
CA GLY A 192 11.66 9.92 2.52
C GLY A 192 11.51 9.82 4.04
N TYR A 193 10.71 8.85 4.48
CA TYR A 193 10.65 8.34 5.86
C TYR A 193 11.91 7.54 6.19
#